data_AF-A0A3Q9FLR8-F1
#
_entry.id   AF-A0A3Q9FLR8-F1
#
_cell.length_a   1.000
_cell.length_b   1.000
_cell.length_c   1.000
_cell.angle_alpha   90.00
_cell.angle_beta   90.00
_cell.angle_gamma   90.00
#
_symmetry.space_group_name_H-M   'P 1'
#
loop_
_entity.id
_entity.type
_entity.pdbx_description
1 polymer ?
#
loop_
_entity_poly.entity_id
_entity_poly.type
_entity_poly.pdbx_seq_one_letter_code
_entity_poly.pdbx_strand_id
1 'polypeptide(L)'
;MLKIISKYFALLLFLLLTIKCDNPTIDPASITNIYFESTENIKIGIEGVDTTTMEVQILFEPNINKFKTIILAEIDLPTEFHSTIGKSSDISFEIEVNITNSTLNSVKDYSFIIDETENLNELIHIMTNGECIEMANSSNPIGVRVNEIELIKWDSEKDKYHINVQFLEYLIQGSTVEDVTIWQTNGVLQHLCD
;
A
#
# COMPACT_ATOMS: atom_id res chain seq x y z
N MET A 1 -51.32 -13.41 30.24
CA MET A 1 -49.93 -13.90 30.04
C MET A 1 -49.35 -13.61 28.66
N LEU A 2 -50.14 -13.60 27.56
CA LEU A 2 -49.60 -13.41 26.20
C LEU A 2 -48.97 -12.02 25.90
N LYS A 3 -49.46 -10.94 26.52
CA LYS A 3 -48.97 -9.56 26.25
C LYS A 3 -47.57 -9.26 26.80
N ILE A 4 -47.10 -10.05 27.77
CA ILE A 4 -45.81 -9.82 28.42
C ILE A 4 -44.67 -10.39 27.56
N ILE A 5 -44.90 -11.56 26.94
CA ILE A 5 -43.91 -12.25 26.09
C ILE A 5 -43.55 -11.42 24.85
N SER A 6 -44.54 -10.74 24.24
CA SER A 6 -44.34 -9.89 23.06
C SER A 6 -43.45 -8.67 23.32
N LYS A 7 -43.51 -8.05 24.51
CA LYS A 7 -42.70 -6.88 24.84
C LYS A 7 -41.22 -7.23 25.05
N TYR A 8 -40.94 -8.38 25.66
CA TYR A 8 -39.56 -8.86 25.83
C TYR A 8 -38.96 -9.35 24.52
N PHE A 9 -39.76 -9.95 23.63
CA PHE A 9 -39.28 -10.36 22.30
C PHE A 9 -38.92 -9.15 21.42
N ALA A 10 -39.72 -8.09 21.45
CA ALA A 10 -39.41 -6.86 20.73
C ALA A 10 -38.16 -6.16 21.30
N LEU A 11 -37.99 -6.17 22.63
CA LEU A 11 -36.81 -5.60 23.29
C LEU A 11 -35.53 -6.40 22.98
N LEU A 12 -35.62 -7.74 22.96
CA LEU A 12 -34.50 -8.63 22.61
C LEU A 12 -34.13 -8.47 21.12
N LEU A 13 -35.12 -8.34 20.23
CA LEU A 13 -34.89 -8.09 18.81
C LEU A 13 -34.27 -6.71 18.58
N PHE A 14 -34.68 -5.69 19.34
CA PHE A 14 -34.06 -4.35 19.29
C PHE A 14 -32.62 -4.39 19.84
N LEU A 15 -32.36 -5.15 20.91
CA LEU A 15 -31.01 -5.35 21.46
C LEU A 15 -30.09 -6.11 20.49
N LEU A 16 -30.63 -7.11 19.77
CA LEU A 16 -29.91 -7.85 18.73
C LEU A 16 -29.65 -7.00 17.47
N LEU A 17 -30.55 -6.07 17.14
CA LEU A 17 -30.37 -5.10 16.05
C LEU A 17 -29.43 -3.94 16.41
N THR A 18 -29.14 -3.72 17.70
CA THR A 18 -28.12 -2.76 18.18
C THR A 18 -26.75 -3.38 18.42
N ILE A 19 -26.56 -4.66 18.09
CA ILE A 19 -25.21 -5.20 17.92
C ILE A 19 -24.68 -4.56 16.64
N LYS A 20 -24.13 -3.35 16.79
CA LYS A 20 -23.21 -2.79 15.82
C LYS A 20 -22.21 -3.88 15.48
N CYS A 21 -21.97 -4.09 14.19
CA CYS A 21 -20.86 -4.87 13.69
C CYS A 21 -19.52 -4.16 13.99
N ASP A 22 -19.29 -3.77 15.25
CA ASP A 22 -17.96 -3.45 15.73
C ASP A 22 -17.31 -4.82 15.93
N ASN A 23 -16.58 -5.32 14.93
CA ASN A 23 -15.85 -6.58 15.03
C ASN A 23 -14.91 -6.49 16.25
N PRO A 24 -15.22 -7.13 17.39
CA PRO A 24 -14.64 -6.77 18.69
C PRO A 24 -13.18 -7.23 18.86
N THR A 25 -12.57 -7.77 17.80
CA THR A 25 -11.23 -8.36 17.81
C THR A 25 -10.12 -7.42 17.35
N ILE A 26 -10.44 -6.29 16.71
CA ILE A 26 -9.41 -5.35 16.24
C ILE A 26 -9.34 -4.18 17.21
N ASP A 27 -8.29 -4.15 18.03
CA ASP A 27 -7.91 -2.96 18.80
C ASP A 27 -7.05 -2.06 17.92
N PRO A 28 -7.56 -0.90 17.45
CA PRO A 28 -6.82 -0.03 16.55
C PRO A 28 -5.54 0.53 17.19
N ALA A 29 -5.51 0.67 18.52
CA ALA A 29 -4.32 1.14 19.23
C ALA A 29 -3.19 0.09 19.26
N SER A 30 -3.49 -1.16 18.92
CA SER A 30 -2.52 -2.25 18.86
C SER A 30 -1.85 -2.39 17.48
N ILE A 31 -2.36 -1.72 16.44
CA ILE A 31 -1.83 -1.80 15.08
C ILE A 31 -0.57 -0.94 15.00
N THR A 32 0.60 -1.57 15.06
CA THR A 32 1.89 -0.86 14.96
C THR A 32 2.34 -0.70 13.52
N ASN A 33 2.14 -1.73 12.70
CA ASN A 33 2.44 -1.73 11.29
C ASN A 33 1.51 -2.68 10.54
N ILE A 34 1.35 -2.45 9.24
CA ILE A 34 0.67 -3.33 8.31
C ILE A 34 1.57 -3.46 7.09
N TYR A 35 1.96 -4.70 6.79
CA TYR A 35 2.84 -5.02 5.66
C TYR A 35 2.07 -5.78 4.59
N PHE A 36 2.34 -5.43 3.33
CA PHE A 36 1.78 -6.07 2.15
C PHE A 36 2.91 -6.40 1.17
N GLU A 37 2.76 -7.52 0.48
CA GLU A 37 3.71 -7.99 -0.51
C GLU A 37 2.93 -8.66 -1.63
N SER A 38 3.29 -8.35 -2.86
CA SER A 38 2.73 -9.01 -4.04
C SER A 38 3.22 -10.45 -4.11
N THR A 39 2.29 -11.41 -4.19
CA THR A 39 2.64 -12.84 -4.36
C THR A 39 3.00 -13.19 -5.81
N GLU A 40 2.64 -12.33 -6.75
CA GLU A 40 2.91 -12.45 -8.18
C GLU A 40 3.41 -11.10 -8.68
N ASN A 41 4.22 -11.11 -9.74
CA ASN A 41 4.70 -9.86 -10.32
C ASN A 41 3.52 -9.09 -10.94
N ILE A 42 3.44 -7.81 -10.63
CA ILE A 42 2.39 -6.89 -11.06
C ILE A 42 2.86 -6.16 -12.32
N LYS A 43 2.01 -6.06 -13.33
CA LYS A 43 2.35 -5.27 -14.51
C LYS A 43 2.24 -3.77 -14.22
N ILE A 44 3.37 -3.07 -14.28
CA ILE A 44 3.44 -1.62 -14.15
C ILE A 44 4.08 -1.06 -15.43
N GLY A 45 3.28 -0.34 -16.22
CA GLY A 45 3.76 0.37 -17.39
C GLY A 45 4.20 1.78 -17.00
N ILE A 46 5.46 2.12 -17.24
CA ILE A 46 5.98 3.48 -17.09
C ILE A 46 6.33 3.99 -18.48
N GLU A 47 5.93 5.22 -18.82
CA GLU A 47 6.23 5.78 -20.13
C GLU A 47 7.76 5.78 -20.40
N GLY A 48 8.16 5.21 -21.54
CA GLY A 48 9.58 5.09 -21.91
C GLY A 48 10.30 3.86 -21.33
N VAL A 49 9.62 3.02 -20.55
CA VAL A 49 10.14 1.73 -20.07
C VAL A 49 9.29 0.62 -20.69
N ASP A 50 9.91 -0.40 -21.28
CA ASP A 50 9.18 -1.58 -21.77
C ASP A 50 8.43 -2.22 -20.61
N THR A 51 7.21 -2.70 -20.85
CA THR A 51 6.30 -3.15 -19.78
C THR A 51 6.98 -4.21 -18.91
N THR A 52 7.31 -3.86 -17.69
CA THR A 52 8.00 -4.73 -16.74
C THR A 52 6.99 -5.26 -15.72
N THR A 53 7.18 -6.51 -15.34
CA THR A 53 6.46 -7.10 -14.22
C THR A 53 7.30 -6.85 -12.98
N MET A 54 6.71 -6.26 -11.95
CA MET A 54 7.41 -5.76 -10.77
C MET A 54 6.87 -6.41 -9.50
N GLU A 55 7.73 -6.59 -8.50
CA GLU A 55 7.30 -6.93 -7.15
C GLU A 55 6.98 -5.64 -6.38
N VAL A 56 5.89 -5.64 -5.62
CA VAL A 56 5.45 -4.48 -4.83
C VAL A 56 5.39 -4.86 -3.36
N GLN A 57 6.10 -4.10 -2.55
CA GLN A 57 6.08 -4.20 -1.09
C GLN A 57 5.59 -2.88 -0.50
N ILE A 58 4.72 -2.95 0.50
CA ILE A 58 4.13 -1.77 1.15
C ILE A 58 4.18 -1.95 2.66
N LEU A 59 4.64 -0.92 3.36
CA LEU A 59 4.60 -0.83 4.81
C LEU A 59 3.85 0.44 5.22
N PHE A 60 2.80 0.25 6.01
CA PHE A 60 2.08 1.34 6.64
C PHE A 60 2.26 1.31 8.15
N GLU A 61 2.68 2.43 8.72
CA GLU A 61 2.90 2.62 10.16
C GLU A 61 1.95 3.73 10.66
N PRO A 62 0.72 3.38 11.09
CA PRO A 62 -0.31 4.36 11.43
C PRO A 62 0.10 5.28 12.59
N ASN A 63 0.88 4.77 13.55
CA ASN A 63 1.30 5.53 14.74
C ASN A 63 2.17 6.75 14.44
N ILE A 64 2.92 6.69 13.34
CA ILE A 64 3.80 7.77 12.89
C ILE A 64 3.34 8.34 11.54
N ASN A 65 2.13 7.98 11.09
CA ASN A 65 1.56 8.37 9.80
C ASN A 65 2.55 8.17 8.65
N LYS A 66 3.22 7.01 8.60
CA LYS A 66 4.23 6.74 7.58
C LYS A 66 3.76 5.67 6.63
N PHE A 67 3.92 5.91 5.34
CA PHE A 67 3.60 4.95 4.29
C PHE A 67 4.78 4.83 3.33
N LYS A 68 5.33 3.62 3.24
CA LYS A 68 6.44 3.28 2.36
C LYS A 68 5.99 2.28 1.33
N THR A 69 6.35 2.51 0.08
CA THR A 69 6.22 1.54 -1.01
C THR A 69 7.60 1.29 -1.61
N ILE A 70 7.95 0.03 -1.82
CA ILE A 70 9.10 -0.38 -2.61
C ILE A 70 8.60 -1.16 -3.81
N ILE A 71 9.04 -0.78 -4.99
CA ILE A 71 8.76 -1.45 -6.25
C ILE A 71 10.08 -2.01 -6.76
N LEU A 72 10.20 -3.33 -6.81
CA LEU A 72 11.39 -4.03 -7.30
C LEU A 72 11.14 -4.49 -8.73
N ALA A 73 12.08 -4.20 -9.63
CA ALA A 73 11.99 -4.60 -11.03
C ALA A 73 13.35 -5.02 -11.56
N GLU A 74 13.36 -5.97 -12.50
CA GLU A 74 14.51 -6.20 -13.37
C GLU A 74 14.25 -5.45 -14.68
N ILE A 75 15.16 -4.55 -15.07
CA ILE A 75 15.06 -3.82 -16.34
C ILE A 75 16.14 -4.28 -17.31
N ASP A 76 15.75 -4.44 -18.57
CA ASP A 76 16.71 -4.53 -19.67
C ASP A 76 17.34 -3.16 -19.92
N LEU A 77 18.67 -3.11 -19.92
CA LEU A 77 19.41 -1.88 -20.16
C LEU A 77 19.60 -1.64 -21.66
N PRO A 78 19.68 -0.37 -22.11
CA PRO A 78 20.07 -0.06 -23.48
C PRO A 78 21.43 -0.67 -23.85
N THR A 79 21.59 -1.06 -25.11
CA THR A 79 22.78 -1.79 -25.59
C THR A 79 24.11 -1.07 -25.34
N GLU A 80 24.09 0.26 -25.29
CA GLU A 80 25.27 1.08 -24.97
C GLU A 80 25.78 0.88 -23.53
N PHE A 81 24.95 0.39 -22.61
CA PHE A 81 25.32 0.12 -21.22
C PHE A 81 25.74 -1.35 -20.98
N HIS A 82 25.51 -2.24 -21.95
CA HIS A 82 25.72 -3.70 -21.78
C HIS A 82 27.15 -4.08 -21.40
N SER A 83 28.16 -3.40 -21.93
CA SER A 83 29.56 -3.70 -21.62
C SER A 83 30.01 -3.24 -20.24
N THR A 84 29.25 -2.35 -19.60
CA THR A 84 29.60 -1.71 -18.33
C THR A 84 28.78 -2.29 -17.18
N ILE A 85 27.48 -2.52 -17.41
CA ILE A 85 26.51 -2.86 -16.36
C ILE A 85 25.94 -4.28 -16.55
N GLY A 86 26.01 -4.83 -17.78
CA GLY A 86 25.33 -6.07 -18.14
C GLY A 86 24.05 -5.82 -18.93
N LYS A 87 23.34 -6.89 -19.29
CA LYS A 87 22.13 -6.81 -20.12
C LYS A 87 20.93 -6.30 -19.34
N SER A 88 20.83 -6.71 -18.09
CA SER A 88 19.77 -6.32 -17.16
C SER A 88 20.36 -5.85 -15.84
N SER A 89 19.56 -5.11 -15.08
CA SER A 89 19.90 -4.64 -13.74
C SER A 89 18.65 -4.63 -12.87
N ASP A 90 18.82 -5.03 -11.61
CA ASP A 90 17.77 -4.91 -10.60
C ASP A 90 17.68 -3.46 -10.16
N ILE A 91 16.47 -2.93 -10.17
CA ILE A 91 16.15 -1.57 -9.72
C ILE A 91 15.10 -1.64 -8.63
N SER A 92 15.19 -0.70 -7.69
CA SER A 92 14.15 -0.46 -6.70
C SER A 92 13.71 0.99 -6.73
N PHE A 93 12.41 1.21 -6.79
CA PHE A 93 11.80 2.53 -6.58
C PHE A 93 11.23 2.55 -5.16
N GLU A 94 11.77 3.42 -4.30
CA GLU A 94 11.22 3.67 -2.97
C GLU A 94 10.43 4.97 -2.97
N ILE A 95 9.15 4.85 -2.63
CA ILE A 95 8.25 5.99 -2.41
C ILE A 95 7.98 6.03 -0.91
N GLU A 96 8.44 7.09 -0.26
CA GLU A 96 8.17 7.35 1.16
C GLU A 96 7.25 8.57 1.29
N VAL A 97 6.16 8.37 2.02
CA VAL A 97 5.12 9.39 2.26
C VAL A 97 4.95 9.58 3.76
N ASN A 98 5.13 10.83 4.23
CA ASN A 98 4.82 11.23 5.59
C ASN A 98 3.40 11.80 5.62
N ILE A 99 2.43 10.92 5.81
CA ILE A 99 1.01 11.21 5.70
C ILE A 99 0.62 12.35 6.65
N THR A 100 -0.02 13.39 6.10
CA THR A 100 -0.51 14.52 6.89
C THR A 100 -1.55 14.07 7.91
N ASN A 101 -2.49 13.21 7.50
CA ASN A 101 -3.50 12.64 8.39
C ASN A 101 -3.87 11.21 7.96
N SER A 102 -3.86 10.28 8.91
CA SER A 102 -4.45 8.95 8.73
C SER A 102 -5.59 8.77 9.73
N THR A 103 -6.76 8.32 9.26
CA THR A 103 -7.92 8.09 10.13
C THR A 103 -8.52 6.71 9.92
N LEU A 104 -8.96 6.12 11.02
CA LEU A 104 -9.66 4.84 11.02
C LEU A 104 -11.14 5.03 10.71
N ASN A 105 -11.61 4.40 9.65
CA ASN A 105 -13.02 4.29 9.31
C ASN A 105 -13.63 3.05 9.98
N SER A 106 -14.22 3.23 11.17
CA SER A 106 -14.88 2.15 11.93
C SER A 106 -16.29 1.81 11.43
N VAL A 107 -16.85 2.59 10.50
CA VAL A 107 -18.24 2.41 10.01
C VAL A 107 -18.31 1.41 8.86
N LYS A 108 -17.20 1.17 8.15
CA LYS A 108 -17.11 0.30 6.97
C LYS A 108 -15.88 -0.61 7.01
N ASP A 109 -15.77 -1.47 8.02
CA ASP A 109 -14.71 -2.47 8.08
C ASP A 109 -13.31 -1.86 8.31
N TYR A 110 -13.09 -1.25 9.48
CA TYR A 110 -11.77 -0.85 10.04
C TYR A 110 -10.72 -0.37 9.02
N SER A 111 -11.08 0.50 8.07
CA SER A 111 -10.21 0.89 6.97
C SER A 111 -9.38 2.14 7.30
N PHE A 112 -8.27 2.38 6.59
CA PHE A 112 -7.48 3.60 6.74
C PHE A 112 -7.67 4.55 5.56
N ILE A 113 -8.02 5.78 5.90
CA ILE A 113 -8.09 6.90 4.97
C ILE A 113 -6.80 7.69 5.10
N ILE A 114 -6.13 7.93 3.97
CA ILE A 114 -4.85 8.64 3.87
C ILE A 114 -5.08 9.97 3.15
N ASP A 115 -4.68 11.07 3.78
CA ASP A 115 -4.70 12.43 3.22
C ASP A 115 -3.28 12.98 3.18
N GLU A 116 -2.79 13.32 1.98
CA GLU A 116 -1.44 13.85 1.76
C GLU A 116 -1.48 15.20 1.03
N THR A 117 -1.03 16.22 1.74
CA THR A 117 -1.05 17.62 1.30
C THR A 117 0.34 18.11 0.86
N GLU A 118 1.39 17.38 1.21
CA GLU A 118 2.77 17.63 0.81
C GLU A 118 3.14 16.88 -0.47
N ASN A 119 4.27 17.26 -1.06
CA ASN A 119 4.77 16.61 -2.26
C ASN A 119 5.57 15.35 -1.90
N LEU A 120 5.44 14.31 -2.71
CA LEU A 120 6.10 13.02 -2.48
C LEU A 120 7.56 13.05 -2.93
N ASN A 121 8.43 12.45 -2.12
CA ASN A 121 9.81 12.18 -2.48
C ASN A 121 9.95 10.72 -2.94
N GLU A 122 10.79 10.52 -3.94
CA GLU A 122 11.11 9.21 -4.50
C GLU A 122 12.62 9.03 -4.44
N LEU A 123 13.06 7.81 -4.12
CA LEU A 123 14.44 7.39 -4.17
C LEU A 123 14.53 6.22 -5.14
N ILE A 124 15.41 6.32 -6.13
CA ILE A 124 15.64 5.24 -7.10
C ILE A 124 16.99 4.62 -6.75
N HIS A 125 16.99 3.32 -6.53
CA HIS A 125 18.23 2.56 -6.39
C HIS A 125 18.41 1.61 -7.56
N ILE A 126 19.65 1.50 -8.02
CA ILE A 126 20.05 0.63 -9.12
C ILE A 126 21.18 -0.26 -8.61
N MET A 127 21.02 -1.57 -8.71
CA MET A 127 22.08 -2.53 -8.41
C MET A 127 22.83 -2.89 -9.69
N THR A 128 24.10 -2.53 -9.72
CA THR A 128 24.99 -2.75 -10.86
C THR A 128 26.26 -3.44 -10.38
N ASN A 129 26.54 -4.65 -10.87
CA ASN A 129 27.75 -5.42 -10.51
C ASN A 129 27.97 -5.58 -8.98
N GLY A 130 26.89 -5.60 -8.19
CA GLY A 130 26.95 -5.68 -6.72
C GLY A 130 27.21 -4.35 -6.01
N GLU A 131 27.26 -3.23 -6.75
CA GLU A 131 27.29 -1.88 -6.19
C GLU A 131 25.89 -1.25 -6.27
N CYS A 132 25.45 -0.64 -5.17
CA CYS A 132 24.23 0.16 -5.12
C CYS A 132 24.53 1.59 -5.57
N ILE A 133 23.75 2.06 -6.55
CA ILE A 133 23.77 3.44 -7.02
C ILE A 133 22.45 4.08 -6.61
N GLU A 134 22.52 5.06 -5.71
CA GLU A 134 21.37 5.89 -5.36
C GLU A 134 21.26 7.06 -6.34
N MET A 135 20.10 7.20 -6.96
CA MET A 135 19.75 8.34 -7.78
C MET A 135 18.73 9.20 -7.04
N ALA A 136 19.20 10.32 -6.50
CA ALA A 136 18.33 11.31 -5.88
C ALA A 136 17.42 11.96 -6.93
N ASN A 137 16.16 12.16 -6.56
CA ASN A 137 15.15 12.77 -7.42
C ASN A 137 15.59 14.16 -7.90
N SER A 138 15.43 14.44 -9.19
CA SER A 138 15.90 15.65 -9.84
C SER A 138 15.05 16.87 -9.46
N SER A 139 15.20 17.42 -8.25
CA SER A 139 14.70 18.74 -7.81
C SER A 139 13.20 19.08 -7.98
N ASN A 140 12.39 18.23 -8.62
CA ASN A 140 10.97 18.39 -8.85
C ASN A 140 10.24 17.19 -8.24
N PRO A 141 9.14 17.42 -7.50
CA PRO A 141 8.33 16.33 -6.98
C PRO A 141 7.71 15.53 -8.13
N ILE A 142 7.80 14.21 -8.05
CA ILE A 142 7.25 13.28 -9.06
C ILE A 142 5.79 12.92 -8.75
N GLY A 143 5.39 13.00 -7.47
CA GLY A 143 4.05 12.64 -7.01
C GLY A 143 3.07 13.80 -6.95
N VAL A 144 1.79 13.49 -7.14
CA VAL A 144 0.67 14.42 -7.02
C VAL A 144 0.11 14.37 -5.59
N ARG A 145 -0.37 15.50 -5.09
CA ARG A 145 -1.14 15.56 -3.84
C ARG A 145 -2.36 14.66 -3.95
N VAL A 146 -2.58 13.84 -2.93
CA VAL A 146 -3.70 12.91 -2.87
C VAL A 146 -4.66 13.40 -1.80
N ASN A 147 -5.80 13.95 -2.24
CA ASN A 147 -6.86 14.34 -1.34
C ASN A 147 -7.68 13.09 -0.99
N GLU A 148 -7.44 12.55 0.20
CA GLU A 148 -8.28 11.54 0.87
C GLU A 148 -8.58 10.26 0.04
N ILE A 149 -7.75 9.22 0.18
CA ILE A 149 -8.03 7.90 -0.40
C ILE A 149 -8.11 6.83 0.70
N GLU A 150 -9.18 6.03 0.67
CA GLU A 150 -9.33 4.81 1.47
C GLU A 150 -8.52 3.68 0.81
N LEU A 151 -7.24 3.58 1.17
CA LEU A 151 -6.28 2.65 0.56
C LEU A 151 -6.29 1.27 1.20
N ILE A 152 -6.22 1.23 2.53
CA ILE A 152 -6.07 -0.02 3.29
C ILE A 152 -7.44 -0.40 3.84
N LYS A 153 -7.93 -1.58 3.45
CA LYS A 153 -9.27 -2.06 3.79
C LYS A 153 -9.20 -3.36 4.57
N TRP A 154 -10.06 -3.50 5.57
CA TRP A 154 -10.18 -4.75 6.30
C TRP A 154 -11.18 -5.68 5.62
N ASP A 155 -10.81 -6.94 5.45
CA ASP A 155 -11.72 -8.01 5.05
C ASP A 155 -12.05 -8.86 6.29
N SER A 156 -13.30 -8.79 6.74
CA SER A 156 -13.77 -9.53 7.92
C SER A 156 -13.94 -11.03 7.68
N GLU A 157 -14.08 -11.48 6.43
CA GLU A 157 -14.17 -12.89 6.10
C GLU A 157 -12.79 -13.57 6.14
N LYS A 158 -11.74 -12.82 5.76
CA LYS A 158 -10.35 -13.29 5.75
C LYS A 158 -9.55 -12.92 6.99
N ASP A 159 -10.10 -12.07 7.85
CA ASP A 159 -9.44 -11.55 9.05
C ASP A 159 -8.09 -10.89 8.73
N LYS A 160 -8.05 -10.10 7.63
CA LYS A 160 -6.83 -9.46 7.11
C LYS A 160 -7.09 -8.14 6.41
N TYR A 161 -6.09 -7.27 6.43
CA TYR A 161 -6.06 -6.09 5.58
C TYR A 161 -5.71 -6.42 4.11
N HIS A 162 -6.18 -5.59 3.19
CA HIS A 162 -5.79 -5.58 1.80
C HIS A 162 -5.68 -4.17 1.24
N ILE A 163 -4.94 -4.03 0.15
CA ILE A 163 -4.77 -2.79 -0.60
C ILE A 163 -4.79 -3.09 -2.10
N ASN A 164 -5.45 -2.24 -2.88
CA ASN A 164 -5.42 -2.33 -4.33
C ASN A 164 -4.25 -1.48 -4.84
N VAL A 165 -3.30 -2.08 -5.55
CA VAL A 165 -2.05 -1.43 -5.99
C VAL A 165 -2.25 -0.39 -7.09
N GLN A 166 -3.43 -0.31 -7.71
CA GLN A 166 -3.73 0.70 -8.73
C GLN A 166 -3.59 2.14 -8.19
N PHE A 167 -3.61 2.32 -6.86
CA PHE A 167 -3.32 3.62 -6.27
C PHE A 167 -1.96 4.21 -6.68
N LEU A 168 -1.00 3.37 -7.08
CA LEU A 168 0.31 3.80 -7.56
C LEU A 168 0.19 4.65 -8.84
N GLU A 169 -0.88 4.54 -9.63
CA GLU A 169 -1.15 5.44 -10.76
C GLU A 169 -1.33 6.90 -10.31
N TYR A 170 -1.81 7.12 -9.09
CA TYR A 170 -1.93 8.47 -8.51
C TYR A 170 -0.60 9.00 -7.99
N LEU A 171 0.32 8.11 -7.60
CA LEU A 171 1.60 8.49 -7.02
C LEU A 171 2.69 8.64 -8.09
N ILE A 172 2.67 7.81 -9.13
CA ILE A 172 3.67 7.76 -10.20
C ILE A 172 3.04 8.34 -11.47
N GLN A 173 3.33 9.60 -11.74
CA GLN A 173 2.77 10.31 -12.88
C GLN A 173 3.09 9.60 -14.21
N GLY A 174 2.06 9.34 -15.03
CA GLY A 174 2.21 8.71 -16.33
C GLY A 174 2.38 7.18 -16.28
N SER A 175 2.26 6.57 -15.10
CA SER A 175 2.22 5.12 -14.97
C SER A 175 0.84 4.54 -15.28
N THR A 176 0.83 3.27 -15.65
CA THR A 176 -0.35 2.39 -15.72
C THR A 176 -0.08 1.18 -14.85
N VAL A 177 -1.02 0.82 -13.97
CA VAL A 177 -0.83 -0.23 -12.97
C VAL A 177 -1.99 -1.19 -13.08
N GLU A 178 -1.69 -2.49 -13.09
CA GLU A 178 -2.72 -3.52 -13.11
C GLU A 178 -3.63 -3.46 -11.87
N ASP A 179 -4.92 -3.71 -12.08
CA ASP A 179 -5.93 -3.79 -11.02
C ASP A 179 -5.72 -5.08 -10.19
N VAL A 180 -4.79 -5.01 -9.24
CA VAL A 180 -4.40 -6.12 -8.37
C VAL A 180 -4.61 -5.74 -6.91
N THR A 181 -5.19 -6.66 -6.14
CA THR A 181 -5.30 -6.53 -4.69
C THR A 181 -4.27 -7.41 -4.01
N ILE A 182 -3.40 -6.80 -3.20
CA ILE A 182 -2.43 -7.50 -2.35
C ILE A 182 -2.92 -7.55 -0.91
N TRP A 183 -2.57 -8.63 -0.22
CA TRP A 183 -3.08 -8.96 1.11
C TRP A 183 -1.99 -8.80 2.15
N GLN A 184 -2.41 -8.50 3.38
CA GLN A 184 -1.50 -8.38 4.52
C GLN A 184 -0.70 -9.67 4.74
N THR A 185 0.60 -9.50 4.97
CA THR A 185 1.54 -10.57 5.35
C THR A 185 2.36 -10.16 6.59
N ASN A 186 3.21 -11.06 7.08
CA ASN A 186 4.07 -10.82 8.26
C ASN A 186 5.52 -10.51 7.88
N GLY A 187 5.72 -9.78 6.77
CA GLY A 187 7.04 -9.47 6.23
C GLY A 187 7.64 -8.16 6.73
N VAL A 188 8.76 -7.79 6.12
CA VAL A 188 9.48 -6.53 6.29
C VAL A 188 9.86 -6.01 4.92
N LEU A 189 10.06 -4.69 4.80
CA LEU A 189 10.56 -4.12 3.56
C LEU A 189 11.94 -4.69 3.23
N GLN A 190 12.10 -5.16 2.00
CA GLN A 190 13.38 -5.57 1.45
C GLN A 190 13.92 -4.40 0.63
N HIS A 191 14.97 -3.77 1.15
CA HIS A 191 15.69 -2.75 0.43
C HIS A 191 16.78 -3.40 -0.40
N LEU A 192 16.88 -3.03 -1.67
CA LEU A 192 17.86 -3.59 -2.61
C LEU A 192 19.32 -3.24 -2.23
N CYS A 193 19.50 -2.21 -1.41
CA CYS A 193 20.79 -1.60 -1.06
C CYS A 193 21.20 -1.74 0.40
N ASP A 194 20.46 -2.53 1.19
CA ASP A 194 20.75 -2.81 2.60
C ASP A 194 21.61 -4.08 2.80
#